data_AF-A0AB74DE80-F1
#
_entry.id   AF-A0AB74DE80-F1
#
_cell.length_a   1.000
_cell.length_b   1.000
_cell.length_c   1.000
_cell.angle_alpha   90.00
_cell.angle_beta   90.00
_cell.angle_gamma   90.00
#
_symmetry.space_group_name_H-M   'P 1'
#
loop_
_entity.id
_entity.type
_entity.pdbx_description
1 polymer ?
#
loop_
_entity_poly.entity_id
_entity_poly.type
_entity_poly.pdbx_seq_one_letter_code
_entity_poly.pdbx_strand_id
1 'polypeptide(L)'
;MEELPRKRGRLPVQPYGKWEEEAKGLIEEEMMRRGIRYKQLSRMLEEMGIDESPDQINRKVNRKRFSAAFLVACLCAMGVETISFTQCK
;
A
#
# COMPACT_ATOMS: atom_id res chain seq x y z
N MET A 1 24.94 -14.20 -36.84
CA MET A 1 25.16 -12.90 -36.16
C MET A 1 24.33 -12.96 -34.89
N GLU A 2 24.99 -12.79 -33.74
CA GLU A 2 24.70 -13.38 -32.41
C GLU A 2 23.25 -13.39 -31.90
N GLU A 3 22.86 -14.56 -31.38
CA GLU A 3 21.76 -14.69 -30.41
C GLU A 3 22.20 -14.14 -29.06
N LEU A 4 21.64 -13.00 -28.67
CA LEU A 4 21.83 -12.39 -27.35
C LEU A 4 21.24 -13.31 -26.26
N PRO A 5 22.03 -13.77 -25.26
CA PRO A 5 21.48 -14.55 -24.17
C PRO A 5 20.62 -13.62 -23.30
N ARG A 6 19.31 -13.87 -23.30
CA ARG A 6 18.36 -13.27 -22.34
C ARG A 6 18.76 -13.71 -20.94
N LYS A 7 19.66 -12.96 -20.30
CA LYS A 7 19.96 -13.10 -18.88
C LYS A 7 18.65 -12.89 -18.12
N ARG A 8 17.98 -13.99 -17.74
CA ARG A 8 16.98 -13.97 -16.66
C ARG A 8 17.75 -13.62 -15.39
N GLY A 9 17.97 -12.33 -15.19
CA GLY A 9 18.53 -11.80 -13.97
C GLY A 9 17.68 -12.32 -12.83
N ARG A 10 18.31 -13.04 -11.90
CA ARG A 10 17.71 -13.43 -10.62
C ARG A 10 17.12 -12.16 -10.03
N LEU A 11 15.79 -12.07 -9.95
CA LEU A 11 15.13 -10.93 -9.33
C LEU A 11 15.72 -10.78 -7.92
N PRO A 12 16.10 -9.55 -7.50
CA PRO A 12 16.67 -9.35 -6.17
C PRO A 12 15.67 -9.85 -5.14
N VAL A 13 16.14 -10.66 -4.18
CA VAL A 13 15.37 -10.99 -2.98
C VAL A 13 15.12 -9.66 -2.29
N GLN A 14 13.88 -9.16 -2.35
CA GLN A 14 13.53 -7.87 -1.77
C GLN A 14 13.59 -8.01 -0.24
N PRO A 15 14.57 -7.40 0.45
CA PRO A 15 14.80 -7.65 1.88
C PRO A 15 13.62 -7.20 2.75
N TYR A 16 12.80 -6.28 2.22
CA TYR A 16 11.63 -5.76 2.90
C TYR A 16 10.30 -6.37 2.45
N GLY A 17 10.30 -7.40 1.59
CA GLY A 17 9.06 -7.90 0.98
C GLY A 17 7.97 -8.33 1.97
N LYS A 18 8.35 -8.89 3.12
CA LYS A 18 7.42 -9.23 4.22
C LYS A 18 6.79 -7.98 4.84
N TRP A 19 7.60 -6.94 5.07
CA TRP A 19 7.18 -5.66 5.65
C TRP A 19 6.33 -4.84 4.69
N GLU A 20 6.68 -4.88 3.40
CA GLU A 20 5.88 -4.31 2.31
C GLU A 20 4.49 -4.96 2.25
N GLU A 21 4.40 -6.28 2.46
CA GLU A 21 3.12 -6.97 2.50
C GLU A 21 2.30 -6.66 3.75
N GLU A 22 2.95 -6.54 4.91
CA GLU A 22 2.28 -6.11 6.13
C GLU A 22 1.73 -4.68 5.98
N ALA A 23 2.50 -3.76 5.41
CA ALA A 23 2.06 -2.38 5.19
C ALA A 23 0.84 -2.29 4.25
N LYS A 24 0.82 -3.14 3.21
CA LYS A 24 -0.37 -3.30 2.35
C LYS A 24 -1.55 -3.84 3.17
N GLY A 25 -1.32 -4.91 3.93
CA GLY A 25 -2.33 -5.59 4.74
C GLY A 25 -3.00 -4.64 5.74
N LEU A 26 -2.24 -3.78 6.40
CA LEU A 26 -2.78 -2.78 7.33
C LEU A 26 -3.83 -1.88 6.67
N ILE A 27 -3.58 -1.41 5.44
CA ILE A 27 -4.55 -0.55 4.73
C ILE A 27 -5.79 -1.37 4.35
N GLU A 28 -5.60 -2.54 3.74
CA GLU A 28 -6.72 -3.36 3.27
C GLU A 28 -7.58 -3.91 4.41
N GLU A 29 -6.97 -4.28 5.53
CA GLU A 29 -7.66 -4.78 6.72
C GLU A 29 -8.49 -3.69 7.39
N GLU A 30 -7.96 -2.47 7.56
CA GLU A 30 -8.72 -1.35 8.11
C GLU A 30 -9.84 -0.90 7.17
N MET A 31 -9.59 -0.92 5.85
CA MET A 31 -10.64 -0.71 4.86
C MET A 31 -11.75 -1.76 4.98
N MET A 32 -11.39 -3.04 5.12
CA MET A 32 -12.36 -4.13 5.27
C MET A 32 -13.15 -4.02 6.57
N ARG A 33 -12.48 -3.77 7.71
CA ARG A 33 -13.10 -3.60 9.03
C ARG A 33 -14.14 -2.48 9.05
N ARG A 34 -13.89 -1.40 8.31
CA ARG A 34 -14.74 -0.20 8.25
C ARG A 34 -15.70 -0.19 7.04
N GLY A 35 -15.64 -1.19 6.16
CA GLY A 35 -16.44 -1.23 4.94
C GLY A 35 -16.10 -0.14 3.91
N ILE A 36 -14.87 0.38 3.95
CA ILE A 36 -14.38 1.47 3.09
C ILE A 36 -13.82 0.89 1.79
N ARG A 37 -14.20 1.47 0.66
CA ARG A 37 -13.60 1.19 -0.66
C ARG A 37 -12.61 2.28 -1.06
N TYR A 38 -11.75 2.01 -2.04
CA TYR A 38 -10.77 2.98 -2.55
C TYR A 38 -11.41 4.31 -2.98
N LYS A 39 -12.64 4.28 -3.50
CA LYS A 39 -13.40 5.50 -3.85
C LYS A 39 -13.76 6.36 -2.65
N GLN A 40 -14.07 5.74 -1.51
CA GLN A 40 -14.36 6.46 -0.27
C GLN A 40 -13.06 6.95 0.37
N LEU A 41 -12.01 6.11 0.41
CA LEU A 41 -10.71 6.52 0.93
C LEU A 41 -10.14 7.73 0.16
N SER A 42 -10.27 7.72 -1.17
CA SER A 42 -9.90 8.87 -2.03
C SER A 42 -10.60 10.17 -1.60
N ARG A 43 -11.91 10.13 -1.36
CA ARG A 43 -12.67 11.30 -0.88
C ARG A 43 -12.24 11.74 0.52
N MET A 44 -11.99 10.80 1.42
CA MET A 44 -11.55 11.11 2.79
C MET A 44 -10.14 11.73 2.80
N LEU A 45 -9.26 11.29 1.90
CA LEU A 45 -7.94 11.90 1.70
C LEU A 45 -8.08 13.32 1.10
N GLU A 46 -8.98 13.50 0.14
CA GLU A 46 -9.28 14.80 -0.47
C GLU A 46 -9.78 15.83 0.57
N GLU A 47 -10.62 15.40 1.53
CA GLU A 47 -11.06 16.23 2.67
C GLU A 47 -9.90 16.70 3.56
N MET A 48 -8.78 15.98 3.57
CA MET A 48 -7.53 16.38 4.25
C MET A 48 -6.55 17.15 3.35
N GLY A 49 -6.96 17.50 2.12
CA GLY A 49 -6.12 18.19 1.14
C GLY A 49 -5.16 17.30 0.37
N ILE A 50 -5.36 15.98 0.39
CA ILE A 50 -4.54 14.99 -0.32
C ILE A 50 -5.30 14.48 -1.54
N ASP A 51 -4.95 14.98 -2.72
CA ASP A 51 -5.55 14.54 -3.98
C ASP A 51 -4.93 13.23 -4.47
N GLU A 52 -5.61 12.12 -4.19
CA GLU A 52 -5.26 10.79 -4.69
C GLU A 52 -6.51 10.11 -5.25
N SER A 53 -6.52 9.85 -6.55
CA SER A 53 -7.59 9.07 -7.18
C SER A 53 -7.62 7.62 -6.67
N PRO A 54 -8.77 6.93 -6.74
CA PRO A 54 -8.90 5.54 -6.31
C PRO A 54 -7.90 4.62 -7.03
N ASP A 55 -7.62 4.88 -8.30
CA ASP A 55 -6.64 4.12 -9.08
C ASP A 55 -5.19 4.38 -8.67
N GLN A 56 -4.84 5.61 -8.27
CA GLN A 56 -3.52 5.92 -7.73
C GLN A 56 -3.29 5.21 -6.40
N ILE A 57 -4.28 5.25 -5.50
CA ILE A 57 -4.25 4.53 -4.22
C ILE A 57 -4.08 3.03 -4.48
N ASN A 58 -4.93 2.45 -5.33
CA ASN A 58 -4.89 1.03 -5.68
C ASN A 58 -3.53 0.62 -6.27
N ARG A 59 -2.93 1.45 -7.15
CA ARG A 59 -1.60 1.20 -7.70
C ARG A 59 -0.49 1.28 -6.64
N LYS A 60 -0.54 2.27 -5.73
CA LYS A 60 0.44 2.42 -4.64
C LYS A 60 0.39 1.25 -3.68
N VAL A 61 -0.82 0.90 -3.23
CA VAL A 61 -1.08 -0.20 -2.29
C VAL A 61 -0.67 -1.54 -2.90
N ASN A 62 -1.08 -1.86 -4.13
CA ASN A 62 -0.71 -3.14 -4.76
C ASN A 62 0.77 -3.25 -5.13
N ARG A 63 1.44 -2.13 -5.44
CA ARG A 63 2.90 -2.13 -5.65
C ARG A 63 3.68 -2.16 -4.34
N LYS A 64 3.01 -2.00 -3.20
CA LYS A 64 3.60 -2.00 -1.84
C LYS A 64 4.71 -0.96 -1.67
N ARG A 65 4.66 0.08 -2.50
CA ARG A 65 5.64 1.19 -2.49
C ARG A 65 4.89 2.50 -2.36
N PHE A 66 4.87 3.01 -1.14
CA PHE A 66 4.32 4.30 -0.75
C PHE A 66 5.14 4.86 0.40
N SER A 67 5.02 6.16 0.66
CA SER A 67 5.68 6.80 1.79
C SER A 67 4.98 6.42 3.11
N ALA A 68 5.72 6.47 4.21
CA ALA A 68 5.12 6.35 5.54
C ALA A 68 4.04 7.43 5.79
N ALA A 69 4.25 8.64 5.25
CA ALA A 69 3.26 9.72 5.31
C ALA A 69 1.93 9.33 4.64
N PHE A 70 1.97 8.66 3.49
CA PHE A 70 0.76 8.17 2.81
C PHE A 70 0.04 7.10 3.65
N LEU A 71 0.78 6.17 4.26
CA LEU A 71 0.20 5.17 5.16
C LEU A 71 -0.54 5.84 6.32
N VAL A 72 0.14 6.75 7.01
CA VAL A 72 -0.44 7.49 8.15
C VAL A 72 -1.66 8.29 7.70
N ALA A 73 -1.58 8.98 6.55
CA ALA A 73 -2.72 9.70 5.99
C ALA A 73 -3.92 8.77 5.74
N CYS A 74 -3.72 7.60 5.13
CA CYS A 74 -4.81 6.64 4.93
C CYS A 74 -5.43 6.18 6.26
N LEU A 75 -4.60 5.87 7.26
CA LEU A 75 -5.06 5.43 8.58
C LEU A 75 -5.84 6.56 9.29
N CYS A 76 -5.33 7.79 9.27
CA CYS A 76 -6.01 8.96 9.81
C CYS A 76 -7.33 9.25 9.07
N ALA A 77 -7.34 9.18 7.73
CA ALA A 77 -8.54 9.36 6.91
C ALA A 77 -9.65 8.39 7.33
N MET A 78 -9.27 7.16 7.60
CA MET A 78 -10.19 6.11 8.00
C MET A 78 -10.61 6.23 9.47
N GLY A 79 -9.91 7.02 10.30
CA GLY A 79 -10.16 7.16 11.74
C GLY A 79 -9.50 6.05 12.58
N VAL A 80 -8.34 5.56 12.17
CA VAL A 80 -7.58 4.52 12.87
C VAL A 80 -6.67 5.15 13.91
N GLU A 81 -6.89 4.80 15.18
CA GLU A 81 -6.10 5.28 16.32
C GLU A 81 -5.04 4.28 16.76
N THR A 82 -5.29 2.98 16.56
CA THR A 82 -4.38 1.89 16.94
C THR A 82 -4.23 0.91 15.78
N ILE A 83 -2.99 0.50 15.51
CA ILE A 83 -2.66 -0.54 14.54
C ILE A 83 -2.04 -1.73 15.27
N SER A 84 -2.42 -2.94 14.86
CA SER A 84 -1.85 -4.18 15.38
C SER A 84 -1.06 -4.86 14.26
N PHE A 85 0.18 -5.26 14.54
CA PHE A 85 0.99 -6.02 13.60
C PHE A 85 0.79 -7.51 13.83
N THR A 86 0.23 -8.20 12.85
CA THR A 86 -0.07 -9.64 12.92
C THR A 86 1.09 -10.48 12.39
N GLN A 87 1.92 -9.94 11.49
CA GLN A 87 2.97 -10.71 10.81
C GLN A 87 4.40 -10.41 11.29
N CYS A 88 4.58 -9.67 12.38
CA CYS A 88 5.90 -9.46 13.02
C CYS A 88 6.52 -10.71 13.67
N LYS A 89 5.85 -11.88 13.65
CA LYS A 89 6.37 -13.13 14.22
C LYS A 89 7.41 -13.80 13.31
#